data_AF-A0A7H1MY26-F1
#
_entry.id   AF-A0A7H1MY26-F1
#
_cell.length_a   1.000
_cell.length_b   1.000
_cell.length_c   1.000
_cell.angle_alpha   90.00
_cell.angle_beta   90.00
_cell.angle_gamma   90.00
#
_symmetry.space_group_name_H-M   'P 1'
#
loop_
_entity.id
_entity.type
_entity.pdbx_description
1 polymer ?
#
loop_
_entity_poly.entity_id
_entity_poly.type
_entity_poly.pdbx_seq_one_letter_code
_entity_poly.pdbx_strand_id
1 'polypeptide(L)'
;MADDDKIFAVPFSLRLSFEERAQLEQEAAGMPLGRYIRDKVLDGKAKPRRTRGKFPVKDHEALGRVLGALGASRLSSNVNQLARAVNTGSLPVTPETEDAIKQACREIAQIRRDLLAALGLPGE
;
A
#
# COMPACT_ATOMS: atom_id res chain seq x y z
N MET A 1 -1.26 15.88 -21.42
CA MET A 1 -1.37 17.15 -20.67
C MET A 1 -0.47 16.99 -19.47
N ALA A 2 0.74 17.53 -19.56
CA ALA A 2 1.86 17.16 -18.71
C ALA A 2 1.67 17.64 -17.26
N ASP A 3 2.20 16.82 -16.38
CA ASP A 3 2.23 16.87 -14.92
C ASP A 3 3.07 18.07 -14.42
N ASP A 4 2.55 19.28 -14.61
CA ASP A 4 3.17 20.54 -14.15
C ASP A 4 3.03 20.76 -12.62
N ASP A 5 2.29 19.87 -11.94
CA ASP A 5 1.96 19.95 -10.50
C ASP A 5 3.11 19.44 -9.59
N LYS A 6 4.31 19.19 -10.14
CA LYS A 6 5.45 18.58 -9.42
C LYS A 6 6.71 19.45 -9.32
N ILE A 7 6.77 20.61 -9.97
CA ILE A 7 7.89 21.53 -9.82
C ILE A 7 7.54 22.55 -8.73
N PHE A 8 7.91 22.24 -7.49
CA PHE A 8 7.80 23.22 -6.41
C PHE A 8 8.89 24.28 -6.58
N ALA A 9 8.49 25.55 -6.60
CA ALA A 9 9.44 26.66 -6.50
C ALA A 9 10.29 26.55 -5.22
N VAL A 10 11.47 27.15 -5.24
CA VAL A 10 12.36 27.23 -4.08
C VAL A 10 11.60 27.78 -2.86
N PRO A 11 11.84 27.27 -1.64
CA PRO A 11 11.13 27.73 -0.44
C PRO A 11 11.27 29.24 -0.24
N PHE A 12 10.14 29.90 0.01
CA PHE A 12 10.11 31.31 0.37
C PHE A 12 10.54 31.50 1.84
N SER A 13 11.63 32.21 2.06
CA SER A 13 12.12 32.55 3.40
C SER A 13 11.57 33.89 3.85
N LEU A 14 10.80 33.89 4.94
CA LEU A 14 10.26 35.09 5.57
C LEU A 14 11.07 35.41 6.83
N ARG A 15 11.64 36.61 6.93
CA ARG A 15 12.25 37.10 8.18
C ARG A 15 11.14 37.63 9.08
N LEU A 16 11.16 37.20 10.33
CA LEU A 16 10.26 37.63 11.38
C LEU A 16 11.09 38.04 12.60
N SER A 17 10.73 39.13 13.24
CA SER A 17 11.15 39.44 14.60
C SER A 17 10.57 38.41 15.57
N PHE A 18 11.08 38.42 16.80
CA PHE A 18 10.59 37.53 17.86
C PHE A 18 9.11 37.78 18.16
N GLU A 19 8.70 39.05 18.21
CA GLU A 19 7.32 39.47 18.50
C GLU A 19 6.35 39.04 17.39
N GLU A 20 6.71 39.28 16.12
CA GLU A 20 5.89 38.88 14.97
C GLU A 20 5.71 37.35 14.91
N ARG A 21 6.77 36.60 15.20
CA ARG A 21 6.69 35.14 15.25
C ARG A 21 5.78 34.67 16.38
N ALA A 22 5.91 35.24 17.57
CA ALA A 22 5.08 34.89 18.72
C ALA A 22 3.60 35.17 18.47
N GLN A 23 3.28 36.31 17.83
CA GLN A 23 1.92 36.62 17.42
C GLN A 23 1.35 35.57 16.46
N LEU A 24 2.10 35.22 15.41
CA LEU A 24 1.66 34.21 14.44
C LEU A 24 1.49 32.81 15.07
N GLU A 25 2.33 32.46 16.05
CA GLU A 25 2.19 31.19 16.79
C GLU A 25 0.94 31.15 17.66
N GLN A 26 0.58 32.27 18.29
CA GLN A 26 -0.67 32.39 19.04
C GLN A 26 -1.89 32.29 18.12
N GLU A 27 -1.89 33.03 17.02
CA GLU A 27 -2.99 33.01 16.05
C GLU A 27 -3.14 31.65 15.35
N ALA A 28 -2.04 30.91 15.18
CA ALA A 28 -2.06 29.57 14.59
C ALA A 28 -2.81 28.54 15.44
N ALA A 29 -3.05 28.82 16.73
CA ALA A 29 -3.89 28.00 17.63
C ALA A 29 -3.59 26.49 17.57
N GLY A 30 -2.30 26.13 17.55
CA GLY A 30 -1.84 24.73 17.48
C GLY A 30 -1.68 24.15 16.07
N MET A 31 -2.00 24.91 15.02
CA MET A 31 -1.65 24.58 13.64
C MET A 31 -0.15 24.80 13.39
N PRO A 32 0.51 23.97 12.56
CA PRO A 32 1.89 24.26 12.14
C PRO A 32 1.98 25.64 11.48
N LEU A 33 2.94 26.46 11.91
CA LEU A 33 3.08 27.87 11.51
C LEU A 33 3.10 28.06 9.98
N GLY A 34 3.83 27.20 9.26
CA GLY A 34 3.88 27.26 7.79
C GLY A 34 2.56 26.91 7.10
N ARG A 35 1.69 26.10 7.73
CA ARG A 35 0.33 25.85 7.23
C ARG A 35 -0.55 27.07 7.49
N TYR A 36 -0.50 27.62 8.70
CA TYR A 36 -1.26 28.82 9.07
C TYR A 36 -0.93 30.01 8.16
N ILE A 37 0.36 30.31 7.97
CA ILE A 37 0.82 31.39 7.08
C ILE A 37 0.34 31.17 5.65
N ARG A 38 0.44 29.93 5.15
CA ARG A 38 -0.02 29.60 3.79
C ARG A 38 -1.54 29.78 3.64
N ASP A 39 -2.32 29.32 4.62
CA ASP A 39 -3.79 29.43 4.60
C ASP A 39 -4.23 30.90 4.66
N LYS A 40 -3.53 31.74 5.44
CA LYS A 40 -3.75 33.20 5.49
C LYS A 40 -3.38 33.91 4.20
N VAL A 41 -2.23 33.60 3.59
CA VAL A 41 -1.76 34.26 2.36
C VAL A 41 -2.57 33.86 1.13
N LEU A 42 -3.14 32.65 1.12
CA LEU A 42 -3.90 32.10 0.00
C LEU A 42 -5.42 32.11 0.22
N ASP A 43 -5.93 32.89 1.20
CA ASP A 43 -7.36 32.99 1.55
C ASP A 43 -8.07 31.63 1.72
N GLY A 44 -7.39 30.64 2.29
CA GLY A 44 -7.92 29.28 2.46
C GLY A 44 -8.13 28.50 1.15
N LYS A 45 -7.73 29.04 -0.01
CA LYS A 45 -7.81 28.36 -1.32
C LYS A 45 -6.63 27.41 -1.57
N ALA A 46 -5.73 27.26 -0.60
CA ALA A 46 -4.59 26.37 -0.70
C ALA A 46 -5.05 24.91 -0.83
N LYS A 47 -4.64 24.22 -1.90
CA LYS A 47 -4.89 22.78 -2.08
C LYS A 47 -4.27 22.04 -0.88
N PRO A 48 -5.03 21.18 -0.17
CA PRO A 48 -4.50 20.43 0.96
C PRO A 48 -3.29 19.61 0.52
N ARG A 49 -2.21 19.66 1.31
CA ARG A 49 -1.00 18.90 1.02
C ARG A 49 -1.36 17.41 1.03
N ARG A 50 -0.96 16.66 0.00
CA ARG A 50 -1.03 15.19 0.01
C ARG A 50 -0.21 14.70 1.19
N THR A 51 -0.88 14.32 2.27
CA THR A 51 -0.28 13.53 3.33
C THR A 51 -0.07 12.12 2.78
N ARG A 52 1.10 11.52 3.00
CA ARG A 52 1.24 10.05 2.87
C ARG A 52 0.15 9.45 3.77
N GLY A 53 -0.78 8.70 3.18
CA GLY A 53 -1.93 8.16 3.88
C GLY A 53 -1.49 7.44 5.16
N LYS A 54 -2.23 7.66 6.25
CA LYS A 54 -2.02 6.98 7.54
C LYS A 54 -2.52 5.53 7.43
N PHE A 55 -1.91 4.71 6.59
CA PHE A 55 -2.07 3.26 6.72
C PHE A 55 -0.96 2.76 7.65
N PRO A 56 -1.28 2.09 8.77
CA PRO A 56 -0.30 1.67 9.75
C PRO A 56 0.67 0.68 9.12
N VAL A 57 1.95 1.03 9.14
CA VAL A 57 3.09 0.23 8.63
C VAL A 57 3.09 -1.20 9.18
N LYS A 58 2.48 -1.42 10.35
CA LYS A 58 2.33 -2.74 11.00
C LYS A 58 1.47 -3.72 10.19
N ASP A 59 0.38 -3.26 9.58
CA ASP A 59 -0.50 -4.15 8.80
C ASP A 59 0.19 -4.60 7.51
N HIS A 60 0.95 -3.70 6.87
CA HIS A 60 1.76 -4.06 5.70
C HIS A 60 2.89 -5.04 6.01
N GLU A 61 3.50 -4.97 7.20
CA GLU A 61 4.54 -5.92 7.59
C GLU A 61 3.95 -7.32 7.82
N ALA A 62 2.80 -7.42 8.51
CA ALA A 62 2.10 -8.68 8.70
C ALA A 62 1.61 -9.27 7.37
N LEU A 63 0.99 -8.47 6.51
CA LEU A 63 0.56 -8.87 5.17
C LEU A 63 1.74 -9.29 4.29
N GLY A 64 2.86 -8.55 4.36
CA GLY A 64 4.10 -8.88 3.65
C GLY A 64 4.70 -10.21 4.11
N ARG A 65 4.69 -10.51 5.42
CA ARG A 65 5.10 -11.82 5.95
C ARG A 65 4.23 -12.96 5.44
N VAL A 66 2.92 -12.78 5.41
CA VAL A 66 1.97 -13.78 4.88
C VAL A 66 2.21 -14.00 3.39
N LEU A 67 2.37 -12.93 2.60
CA LEU A 67 2.66 -13.03 1.17
C LEU A 67 4.03 -13.71 0.91
N GLY A 68 5.04 -13.39 1.71
CA GLY A 68 6.36 -14.03 1.63
C GLY A 68 6.31 -15.52 1.99
N ALA A 69 5.58 -15.89 3.03
CA ALA A 69 5.36 -17.30 3.40
C ALA A 69 4.59 -18.05 2.31
N LEU A 70 3.61 -17.41 1.66
CA LEU A 70 2.89 -17.96 0.53
C LEU A 70 3.81 -18.17 -0.69
N GLY A 71 4.69 -17.22 -1.00
CA GLY A 71 5.67 -17.36 -2.08
C GLY A 71 6.74 -18.42 -1.78
N ALA A 72 7.16 -18.55 -0.52
CA ALA A 72 8.09 -19.59 -0.07
C ALA A 72 7.42 -20.97 0.04
N SER A 73 6.09 -21.01 0.10
CA SER A 73 5.37 -22.28 0.12
C SER A 73 5.65 -23.01 -1.19
N ARG A 74 6.06 -24.28 -1.08
CA ARG A 74 6.48 -25.11 -2.22
C ARG A 74 5.28 -25.56 -3.08
N LEU A 75 4.24 -24.75 -3.20
CA LEU A 75 2.99 -25.08 -3.89
C LEU A 75 3.23 -25.54 -5.32
N SER A 76 4.06 -24.84 -6.10
CA SER A 76 4.41 -25.27 -7.47
C SER A 76 5.10 -26.63 -7.50
N SER A 77 5.97 -26.92 -6.52
CA SER A 77 6.64 -28.21 -6.40
C SER A 77 5.65 -29.31 -6.02
N ASN A 78 4.75 -29.05 -5.08
CA ASN A 78 3.74 -29.99 -4.63
C ASN A 78 2.71 -30.29 -5.74
N VAL A 79 2.29 -29.27 -6.50
CA VAL A 79 1.44 -29.45 -7.69
C VAL A 79 2.15 -30.29 -8.75
N ASN A 80 3.45 -30.09 -8.97
CA ASN A 80 4.22 -30.89 -9.91
C ASN A 80 4.38 -32.35 -9.44
N GLN A 81 4.49 -32.59 -8.13
CA GLN A 81 4.51 -33.94 -7.55
C GLN A 81 3.15 -34.64 -7.71
N LEU A 82 2.05 -33.92 -7.47
CA LEU A 82 0.70 -34.43 -7.73
C LEU A 82 0.54 -34.78 -9.22
N ALA A 83 0.87 -33.88 -10.14
CA ALA A 83 0.79 -34.13 -11.58
C ALA A 83 1.61 -35.37 -12.00
N ARG A 84 2.81 -35.57 -11.43
CA ARG A 84 3.58 -36.80 -11.64
C ARG A 84 2.88 -38.03 -11.10
N ALA A 85 2.36 -37.99 -9.87
CA ALA A 85 1.66 -39.12 -9.24
C ALA A 85 0.38 -39.53 -9.98
N VAL A 86 -0.32 -38.56 -10.59
CA VAL A 86 -1.44 -38.81 -11.51
C VAL A 86 -0.96 -39.49 -12.79
N ASN A 87 0.06 -38.94 -13.45
CA ASN A 87 0.57 -39.49 -14.72
C ASN A 87 1.20 -40.89 -14.56
N THR A 88 1.74 -41.23 -13.39
CA THR A 88 2.28 -42.56 -13.10
C THR A 88 1.24 -43.55 -12.59
N GLY A 89 -0.03 -43.13 -12.46
CA GLY A 89 -1.12 -43.97 -11.94
C GLY A 89 -0.99 -44.36 -10.47
N SER A 90 -0.06 -43.72 -9.72
CA SER A 90 0.12 -43.96 -8.29
C SER A 90 -0.88 -43.20 -7.42
N LEU A 91 -1.56 -42.20 -7.99
CA LEU A 91 -2.67 -41.50 -7.33
C LEU A 91 -3.97 -41.83 -8.08
N PRO A 92 -4.92 -42.56 -7.47
CA PRO A 92 -6.25 -42.70 -8.05
C PRO A 92 -6.96 -41.35 -7.94
N VAL A 93 -7.02 -40.61 -9.05
CA VAL A 93 -7.73 -39.33 -9.12
C VAL A 93 -9.18 -39.63 -9.47
N THR A 94 -10.05 -39.49 -8.48
CA THR A 94 -11.48 -39.45 -8.75
C THR A 94 -11.86 -38.05 -9.24
N PRO A 95 -12.96 -37.89 -10.00
CA PRO A 95 -13.46 -36.59 -10.41
C PRO A 95 -13.62 -35.62 -9.23
N GLU A 96 -14.08 -36.12 -8.07
CA GLU A 96 -14.23 -35.29 -6.86
C GLU A 96 -12.87 -34.76 -6.35
N THR A 97 -11.83 -35.57 -6.45
CA THR A 97 -10.47 -35.19 -6.02
C THR A 97 -9.87 -34.15 -6.98
N GLU A 98 -10.11 -34.30 -8.28
CA GLU A 98 -9.69 -33.33 -9.29
C GLU A 98 -10.36 -31.95 -9.06
N ASP A 99 -11.66 -31.96 -8.81
CA ASP A 99 -12.43 -30.74 -8.54
C ASP A 99 -12.00 -30.05 -7.24
N ALA A 100 -11.73 -30.83 -6.18
CA ALA A 100 -11.20 -30.31 -4.92
C ALA A 100 -9.83 -29.63 -5.11
N ILE A 101 -8.94 -30.21 -5.92
CA ILE A 101 -7.63 -29.62 -6.22
C ILE A 101 -7.78 -28.33 -7.03
N LYS A 102 -8.60 -28.32 -8.08
CA LYS A 102 -8.88 -27.11 -8.87
C LYS A 102 -9.45 -26.01 -8.00
N GLN A 103 -10.35 -26.35 -7.08
CA GLN A 103 -10.94 -25.41 -6.15
C GLN A 103 -9.90 -24.82 -5.19
N ALA A 104 -9.06 -25.65 -4.58
CA ALA A 104 -7.97 -25.19 -3.73
C ALA A 104 -7.00 -24.25 -4.46
N CYS A 105 -6.66 -24.55 -5.72
CA CYS A 105 -5.82 -23.66 -6.55
C CYS A 105 -6.48 -22.29 -6.78
N ARG A 106 -7.80 -22.25 -7.02
CA ARG A 106 -8.56 -21.00 -7.18
C ARG A 106 -8.55 -20.18 -5.90
N GLU A 107 -8.76 -20.81 -4.74
CA GLU A 107 -8.77 -20.16 -3.43
C GLU A 107 -7.39 -19.56 -3.09
N ILE A 108 -6.32 -20.30 -3.35
CA ILE A 108 -4.94 -19.80 -3.15
C ILE A 108 -4.65 -18.61 -4.06
N ALA A 109 -5.07 -18.66 -5.33
CA ALA A 109 -4.91 -17.55 -6.26
C ALA A 109 -5.68 -16.31 -5.79
N GLN A 110 -6.89 -16.50 -5.22
CA GLN A 110 -7.67 -15.42 -4.65
C GLN A 110 -6.96 -14.79 -3.45
N ILE A 111 -6.48 -15.59 -2.50
CA ILE A 111 -5.71 -15.12 -1.34
C ILE A 111 -4.49 -14.30 -1.78
N ARG A 112 -3.77 -14.77 -2.81
CA ARG A 112 -2.62 -14.02 -3.37
C ARG A 112 -3.03 -12.64 -3.88
N ARG A 113 -4.13 -12.57 -4.64
CA ARG A 113 -4.65 -11.29 -5.19
C ARG A 113 -5.06 -10.33 -4.09
N ASP A 114 -5.79 -10.81 -3.09
CA ASP A 114 -6.26 -9.99 -1.97
C ASP A 114 -5.08 -9.42 -1.16
N LEU A 115 -4.03 -10.22 -0.95
CA LEU A 115 -2.80 -9.76 -0.29
C LEU A 115 -2.04 -8.71 -1.11
N LEU A 116 -1.92 -8.89 -2.43
CA LEU A 116 -1.27 -7.90 -3.31
C LEU A 116 -2.05 -6.58 -3.33
N ALA A 117 -3.38 -6.65 -3.43
CA ALA A 117 -4.25 -5.48 -3.38
C ALA A 117 -4.14 -4.74 -2.04
N ALA A 118 -4.14 -5.47 -0.92
CA ALA A 118 -3.98 -4.89 0.42
C ALA A 118 -2.62 -4.21 0.62
N LEU A 119 -1.57 -4.68 -0.09
CA LEU A 119 -0.23 -4.08 -0.08
C LEU A 119 -0.05 -2.95 -1.10
N GLY A 120 -1.04 -2.68 -1.95
CA GLY A 120 -0.95 -1.69 -3.03
C GLY A 120 0.03 -2.08 -4.15
N LEU A 121 0.28 -3.38 -4.31
CA LEU A 121 1.12 -3.93 -5.38
C LEU A 121 0.24 -4.34 -6.58
N PRO A 122 0.74 -4.22 -7.83
CA PRO A 122 0.01 -4.70 -9.00
C PRO A 122 -0.17 -6.22 -8.89
N GLY A 123 -1.42 -6.69 -8.95
CA GLY A 123 -1.76 -8.10 -9.04
C GLY A 123 -1.92 -8.53 -10.49
N GLU A 124 -1.08 -9.45 -10.96
CA GLU A 124 -1.32 -10.24 -12.17
C GLU A 124 -2.19 -11.46 -11.87
#